data_AF-A0A957PXL2-F1
#
_entry.id   AF-A0A957PXL2-F1
#
_cell.length_a   1.000
_cell.length_b   1.000
_cell.length_c   1.000
_cell.angle_alpha   90.00
_cell.angle_beta   90.00
_cell.angle_gamma   90.00
#
_symmetry.space_group_name_H-M   'P 1'
#
loop_
_entity.id
_entity.type
_entity.pdbx_description
1 polymer ?
#
loop_
_entity_poly.entity_id
_entity_poly.type
_entity_poly.pdbx_seq_one_letter_code
_entity_poly.pdbx_strand_id
1 'polypeptide(L)'
;MSLVESRHPWLAYPSTYREQEVQLVLQWIRTGASGSIIGLNGSGKSDLIGFLCHRTDILQRYLPPEAQQVTLLLMDLNSLPDNSLAALFRVILRTFYEHQHR
;
A
#
# COMPACT_ATOMS: atom_id res chain seq x y z
N MET A 1 21.23 7.99 -27.17
CA MET A 1 19.82 7.66 -26.92
C MET A 1 19.78 6.88 -25.62
N SER A 2 19.78 7.57 -24.46
CA SER A 2 19.80 6.90 -23.16
C SER A 2 18.38 6.48 -22.79
N LEU A 3 18.22 5.20 -22.49
CA LEU A 3 17.01 4.65 -21.88
C LEU A 3 16.79 5.39 -20.56
N VAL A 4 15.79 6.26 -20.50
CA VAL A 4 15.27 6.77 -19.24
C VAL A 4 14.56 5.58 -18.61
N GLU A 5 15.24 4.87 -17.70
CA GLU A 5 14.55 3.98 -16.77
C GLU A 5 13.42 4.78 -16.13
N SER A 6 12.17 4.40 -16.41
CA SER A 6 11.01 5.00 -15.78
C SER A 6 11.07 4.63 -14.30
N ARG A 7 11.81 5.42 -13.52
CA ARG A 7 11.84 5.31 -12.05
C ARG A 7 10.39 5.36 -11.59
N HIS A 8 9.98 4.31 -10.88
CA HIS A 8 8.64 4.22 -10.36
C HIS A 8 8.33 5.53 -9.60
N PRO A 9 7.20 6.23 -9.86
CA PRO A 9 6.95 7.57 -9.31
C PRO A 9 7.12 7.67 -7.78
N TRP A 10 6.90 6.57 -7.06
CA TRP A 10 7.06 6.46 -5.61
C TRP A 10 8.52 6.55 -5.11
N LEU A 11 9.52 6.34 -5.97
CA LEU A 11 10.94 6.53 -5.65
C LEU A 11 11.33 8.01 -5.60
N ALA A 12 10.52 8.91 -6.17
CA ALA A 12 10.77 10.35 -6.09
C ALA A 12 10.47 10.92 -4.69
N TYR A 13 9.63 10.25 -3.90
CA TYR A 13 9.33 10.65 -2.53
C TYR A 13 10.48 10.30 -1.59
N PRO A 14 10.87 11.20 -0.66
CA PRO A 14 11.91 10.93 0.32
C PRO A 14 11.48 9.80 1.26
N SER A 15 12.44 9.14 1.91
CA SER A 15 12.15 8.09 2.89
C SER A 15 11.43 8.59 4.15
N THR A 16 11.42 9.90 4.37
CA THR A 16 10.71 10.58 5.47
C THR A 16 9.33 11.12 5.05
N TYR A 17 8.85 10.80 3.85
CA TYR A 17 7.55 11.23 3.38
C TYR A 17 6.43 10.76 4.32
N ARG A 18 5.70 11.71 4.92
CA ARG A 18 4.60 11.47 5.86
C ARG A 18 4.95 10.46 6.94
N GLU A 19 6.14 10.61 7.51
CA GLU A 19 6.73 9.66 8.45
C GLU A 19 5.80 9.32 9.63
N GLN A 20 5.10 10.32 10.18
CA GLN A 20 4.19 10.09 11.31
C GLN A 20 3.01 9.18 10.92
N GLU A 21 2.40 9.42 9.77
CA GLU A 21 1.28 8.60 9.28
C GLU A 21 1.74 7.22 8.83
N VAL A 22 2.92 7.13 8.20
CA VAL A 22 3.56 5.85 7.87
C VAL A 22 3.75 5.01 9.13
N GLN A 23 4.34 5.58 10.19
CA GLN A 23 4.55 4.86 11.45
C GLN A 23 3.22 4.39 12.08
N LEU A 24 2.17 5.22 12.05
CA LEU A 24 0.84 4.84 12.54
C LEU A 24 0.25 3.66 11.75
N VAL A 25 0.31 3.69 10.43
CA VAL A 25 -0.20 2.61 9.59
C VAL A 25 0.60 1.31 9.79
N LEU A 26 1.94 1.41 9.86
CA LEU A 26 2.79 0.25 10.12
C LEU A 26 2.59 -0.32 11.52
N GLN A 27 2.27 0.53 12.51
CA GLN A 27 1.88 0.06 13.83
C GLN A 27 0.60 -0.77 13.78
N TRP A 28 -0.41 -0.35 13.01
CA TRP A 28 -1.63 -1.16 12.85
C TRP A 28 -1.35 -2.50 12.18
N ILE A 29 -0.56 -2.49 11.10
CA ILE A 29 -0.13 -3.72 10.41
C ILE A 29 0.58 -4.65 11.39
N ARG A 30 1.54 -4.13 12.16
CA ARG A 30 2.32 -4.90 13.14
C ARG A 30 1.44 -5.57 14.19
N THR A 31 0.38 -4.89 14.65
CA THR A 31 -0.51 -5.41 15.69
C THR A 31 -1.69 -6.22 15.15
N GLY A 32 -1.81 -6.38 13.83
CA GLY A 32 -2.99 -6.99 13.20
C GLY A 32 -4.28 -6.17 13.38
N ALA A 33 -4.16 -4.85 13.56
CA ALA A 33 -5.30 -3.97 13.71
C ALA A 33 -5.91 -3.59 12.36
N SER A 34 -7.24 -3.46 12.33
CA SER A 34 -7.96 -2.85 11.22
C SER A 34 -8.14 -1.36 11.49
N GLY A 35 -7.89 -0.51 10.48
CA GLY A 35 -7.97 0.94 10.61
C GLY A 35 -8.53 1.61 9.37
N SER A 36 -8.91 2.89 9.51
CA SER A 36 -9.40 3.72 8.41
C SER A 36 -8.65 5.04 8.39
N ILE A 37 -8.20 5.46 7.21
CA ILE A 37 -7.53 6.75 7.00
C ILE A 37 -8.57 7.73 6.44
N ILE A 38 -8.94 8.71 7.26
CA ILE A 38 -9.94 9.72 6.91
C ILE A 38 -9.23 11.07 6.72
N GLY A 39 -9.65 11.83 5.72
CA GLY A 39 -9.08 13.12 5.40
C GLY A 39 -9.78 13.76 4.20
N LEU A 40 -9.61 15.07 4.05
CA LEU A 40 -10.23 15.85 2.99
C LEU A 40 -9.90 15.31 1.58
N ASN A 41 -10.74 15.62 0.60
CA ASN A 41 -10.40 15.33 -0.79
C ASN A 41 -9.08 16.04 -1.15
N GLY A 42 -8.20 15.36 -1.91
CA GLY A 42 -6.88 15.87 -2.24
C GLY A 42 -5.82 15.76 -1.13
N SER A 43 -6.14 15.25 0.06
CA SER A 43 -5.17 15.13 1.17
C SER A 43 -4.11 14.00 1.00
N GLY A 44 -3.99 13.42 -0.18
CA GLY A 44 -2.99 12.39 -0.49
C GLY A 44 -3.14 11.07 0.28
N LYS A 45 -4.38 10.63 0.58
CA LYS A 45 -4.63 9.33 1.26
C LYS A 45 -4.21 8.15 0.39
N SER A 46 -4.67 8.15 -0.86
CA SER A 46 -4.31 7.13 -1.85
C SER A 46 -2.81 7.15 -2.15
N ASP A 47 -2.19 8.35 -2.14
CA ASP A 47 -0.74 8.49 -2.32
C ASP A 47 0.05 7.91 -1.14
N LEU A 48 -0.40 8.12 0.10
CA LEU A 48 0.21 7.51 1.28
C LEU A 48 0.18 5.98 1.22
N ILE A 49 -0.97 5.40 0.88
CA ILE A 49 -1.10 3.95 0.73
C ILE A 49 -0.28 3.44 -0.47
N GLY A 50 -0.33 4.14 -1.60
CA GLY A 50 0.45 3.82 -2.79
C GLY A 50 1.96 3.85 -2.51
N PHE A 51 2.44 4.87 -1.80
CA PHE A 51 3.82 4.97 -1.36
C PHE A 51 4.24 3.75 -0.53
N LEU A 52 3.47 3.37 0.49
CA LEU A 52 3.75 2.21 1.34
C LEU A 52 3.82 0.89 0.55
N CYS A 53 2.91 0.69 -0.39
CA CYS A 53 2.87 -0.54 -1.20
C CYS A 53 4.04 -0.67 -2.18
N HIS A 54 4.70 0.42 -2.57
CA HIS A 54 5.77 0.40 -3.57
C HIS A 54 7.15 0.75 -3.00
N ARG A 55 7.24 1.02 -1.69
CA ARG A 55 8.48 1.34 -0.97
C ARG A 55 8.74 0.34 0.14
N THR A 56 9.05 -0.90 -0.26
CA THR A 56 9.35 -2.01 0.66
C THR A 56 10.55 -1.72 1.57
N ASP A 57 11.49 -0.88 1.12
CA ASP A 57 12.60 -0.35 1.92
C ASP A 57 12.12 0.40 3.18
N ILE A 58 10.98 1.09 3.08
CA ILE A 58 10.38 1.81 4.20
C ILE A 58 9.74 0.84 5.20
N LEU A 59 9.11 -0.23 4.72
CA LEU A 59 8.56 -1.28 5.59
C LEU A 59 9.67 -1.90 6.45
N GLN A 60 10.81 -2.23 5.83
CA GLN A 60 11.96 -2.82 6.51
C GLN A 60 12.57 -1.89 7.57
N ARG A 61 12.46 -0.57 7.38
CA ARG A 61 13.00 0.42 8.33
C ARG A 61 12.20 0.51 9.63
N TYR A 62 10.88 0.39 9.55
CA TYR A 62 9.99 0.63 10.69
C TYR A 62 9.39 -0.66 11.28
N LEU A 63 9.35 -1.76 10.52
CA LEU A 63 8.93 -3.07 11.03
C LEU A 63 10.14 -3.83 11.59
N PRO A 64 10.01 -4.41 12.80
CA PRO A 64 11.06 -5.24 13.36
C PRO A 64 11.23 -6.52 12.51
N PRO A 65 12.40 -7.19 12.55
CA PRO A 65 12.73 -8.33 11.68
C PRO A 65 11.66 -9.44 11.65
N GLU A 66 11.06 -9.75 12.80
CA GLU A 66 9.99 -10.74 12.93
C GLU A 66 8.69 -10.36 12.20
N ALA A 67 8.49 -9.07 11.91
CA ALA A 67 7.32 -8.53 11.22
C ALA A 67 7.65 -8.08 9.78
N GLN A 68 8.83 -8.39 9.25
CA GLN A 68 9.21 -8.00 7.88
C GLN A 68 8.60 -8.86 6.78
N GLN A 69 8.07 -10.05 7.13
CA GLN A 69 7.33 -10.91 6.19
C GLN A 69 5.89 -10.45 6.02
N VAL A 70 5.71 -9.19 5.60
CA VAL A 70 4.40 -8.60 5.32
C VAL A 70 4.28 -8.36 3.82
N THR A 71 3.21 -8.90 3.25
CA THR A 71 2.78 -8.59 1.89
C THR A 71 1.64 -7.58 1.96
N LEU A 72 1.83 -6.41 1.34
CA LEU A 72 0.79 -5.40 1.22
C LEU A 72 0.05 -5.57 -0.10
N LEU A 73 -1.26 -5.84 -0.01
CA LEU A 73 -2.14 -5.97 -1.16
C LEU A 73 -3.06 -4.75 -1.25
N LEU A 74 -2.81 -3.90 -2.24
CA LEU A 74 -3.65 -2.75 -2.51
C LEU A 74 -4.87 -3.17 -3.32
N MET A 75 -6.06 -2.91 -2.80
CA MET A 75 -7.34 -3.19 -3.46
C MET A 75 -8.10 -1.89 -3.69
N ASP A 76 -8.36 -1.55 -4.94
CA ASP A 76 -9.22 -0.42 -5.28
C ASP A 76 -10.68 -0.85 -5.31
N LEU A 77 -11.39 -0.57 -4.21
CA LEU A 77 -12.81 -0.91 -4.07
C LEU A 77 -13.72 0.03 -4.88
N ASN A 78 -13.21 1.16 -5.40
CA ASN A 78 -14.01 2.01 -6.29
C ASN A 78 -14.26 1.34 -7.65
N SER A 79 -13.44 0.34 -8.00
CA SER A 79 -13.54 -0.43 -9.23
C SER A 79 -14.42 -1.67 -9.09
N LEU A 80 -15.19 -1.80 -7.98
CA LEU A 80 -16.12 -2.90 -7.79
C LEU A 80 -17.27 -2.81 -8.82
N PRO A 81 -17.62 -3.93 -9.48
CA PRO A 81 -18.72 -3.95 -10.46
C PRO A 81 -20.10 -3.76 -9.80
N ASP A 82 -20.25 -4.22 -8.56
CA ASP A 82 -21.44 -4.11 -7.74
C ASP A 82 -21.09 -4.22 -6.25
N ASN A 83 -22.07 -4.03 -5.37
CA ASN A 83 -21.91 -4.06 -3.91
C ASN A 83 -22.09 -5.46 -3.29
N SER A 84 -22.06 -6.53 -4.10
CA SER A 84 -22.21 -7.89 -3.59
C SER A 84 -20.93 -8.37 -2.91
N LEU A 85 -21.10 -9.27 -1.95
CA LEU A 85 -19.99 -9.98 -1.32
C LEU A 85 -19.17 -10.79 -2.34
N ALA A 86 -19.82 -11.29 -3.40
CA ALA A 86 -19.15 -12.01 -4.48
C ALA A 86 -18.19 -11.11 -5.26
N ALA A 87 -18.58 -9.86 -5.56
CA ALA A 87 -17.71 -8.89 -6.21
C ALA A 87 -16.48 -8.58 -5.35
N LEU A 88 -16.66 -8.37 -4.04
CA LEU A 88 -15.56 -8.14 -3.09
C LEU A 88 -14.57 -9.32 -3.09
N PHE A 89 -15.05 -10.55 -2.91
CA PHE A 89 -14.18 -11.72 -2.88
C PHE A 89 -13.43 -11.94 -4.19
N ARG A 90 -14.06 -11.67 -5.34
CA ARG A 90 -13.38 -11.72 -6.64
C ARG A 90 -12.24 -10.73 -6.72
N VAL A 91 -12.41 -9.50 -6.23
CA VAL A 91 -11.33 -8.51 -6.17
C VAL A 91 -10.21 -8.98 -5.25
N ILE A 92 -10.52 -9.47 -4.04
CA ILE A 92 -9.52 -10.01 -3.12
C ILE A 92 -8.69 -11.10 -3.81
N LEU A 93 -9.34 -12.13 -4.36
CA LEU A 93 -8.66 -13.26 -5.02
C LEU A 93 -7.84 -12.81 -6.23
N ARG A 94 -8.38 -11.90 -7.04
CA ARG A 94 -7.68 -11.33 -8.18
C ARG A 94 -6.41 -10.59 -7.74
N THR A 95 -6.47 -9.79 -6.68
CA THR A 95 -5.30 -9.07 -6.16
C THR A 95 -4.22 -10.04 -5.68
N PHE A 96 -4.58 -11.13 -5.01
CA PHE A 96 -3.62 -12.20 -4.66
C PHE A 96 -2.98 -12.83 -5.91
N TYR A 97 -3.79 -13.18 -6.91
CA TYR A 97 -3.30 -13.78 -8.16
C TYR A 97 -2.35 -12.86 -8.91
N GLU A 98 -2.72 -11.58 -9.08
CA GLU A 98 -1.89 -10.58 -9.75
C GLU A 98 -0.58 -10.33 -8.99
N HIS A 99 -0.59 -10.37 -7.66
CA HIS A 99 0.63 -10.23 -6.85
C HIS A 99 1.59 -11.41 -7.02
N GLN A 100 1.10 -12.65 -7.16
CA GLN A 100 1.96 -13.83 -7.39
C GLN A 100 2.66 -13.82 -8.76
N HIS A 101 2.10 -13.09 -9.73
CA HIS A 101 2.57 -13.05 -11.11
C HIS A 101 3.27 -11.73 -11.50
N ARG A 102 3.63 -10.90 -10.51
CA ARG A 102 4.52 -9.75 -10.67
C ARG A 102 5.96 -10.12 -10.37
#